data_AF-A0A323V2Z1-F1
#
_entry.id   AF-A0A323V2Z1-F1
#
_cell.length_a   1.000
_cell.length_b   1.000
_cell.length_c   1.000
_cell.angle_alpha   90.00
_cell.angle_beta   90.00
_cell.angle_gamma   90.00
#
_symmetry.space_group_name_H-M   'P 1'
#
loop_
_entity.id
_entity.type
_entity.pdbx_description
1 polymer ?
#
loop_
_entity_poly.entity_id
_entity_poly.type
_entity_poly.pdbx_seq_one_letter_code
_entity_poly.pdbx_strand_id
1 'polypeptide(L)'
;ALLVKTFLIQAFFIPSGSMEQTLHGCTGCTGDRVLVNKVPYWFGEPEPGDIVVFRGPDTWSPEITVSEPSNWFSGALLGLGRAIGVAPPSEDDYVKRVIATAGQTVECCDAEGRVLVDGEPLDEPYIYQDSPLGGGSLGREFDPVTVPEGRLWVMGDHRSASSDSRRHVTDQYSGTIAVDDVIGKGALIVWPLDRFTLLDSPDIQGTDDQGMPGAAAPMPLVQGAAAVAAPYVLGLTGAVPLTAWRRRRRS
;
A
#
# COMPACT_ATOMS: atom_id res chain seq x y z
N ALA A 1 22.36 -11.88 -17.64
CA ALA A 1 20.91 -12.10 -17.79
C ALA A 1 20.21 -10.99 -17.02
N LEU A 2 19.47 -10.13 -17.72
CA LEU A 2 18.74 -9.01 -17.12
C LEU A 2 17.39 -9.53 -16.62
N LEU A 3 17.34 -10.04 -15.39
CA LEU A 3 16.09 -10.27 -14.67
C LEU A 3 15.62 -8.93 -14.13
N VAL A 4 14.96 -8.12 -14.96
CA VAL A 4 14.09 -7.06 -14.42
C VAL A 4 12.90 -7.82 -13.83
N LYS A 5 12.90 -8.00 -12.50
CA LYS A 5 11.72 -8.45 -11.76
C LYS A 5 10.60 -7.45 -12.04
N THR A 6 9.74 -7.74 -13.01
CA THR A 6 8.52 -6.98 -13.32
C THR A 6 7.43 -7.16 -12.26
N PHE A 7 7.79 -7.21 -10.98
CA PHE A 7 6.87 -7.40 -9.85
C PHE A 7 6.97 -6.25 -8.83
N LEU A 8 7.36 -5.06 -9.29
CA LEU A 8 7.47 -3.87 -8.43
C LEU A 8 6.10 -3.33 -8.02
N ILE A 9 5.08 -3.56 -8.86
CA ILE A 9 3.75 -3.04 -8.68
C ILE A 9 2.74 -4.12 -9.05
N GLN A 10 1.88 -4.48 -8.10
CA GLN A 10 0.80 -5.46 -8.29
C GLN A 10 -0.54 -4.79 -7.99
N ALA A 11 -1.55 -5.03 -8.83
CA ALA A 11 -2.89 -4.51 -8.62
C ALA A 11 -3.70 -5.49 -7.77
N PHE A 12 -4.30 -5.01 -6.69
CA PHE A 12 -5.18 -5.76 -5.80
C PHE A 12 -6.60 -5.22 -5.90
N PHE A 13 -7.58 -6.12 -6.00
CA PHE A 13 -8.99 -5.77 -5.91
C PHE A 13 -9.40 -5.74 -4.44
N ILE A 14 -10.06 -4.67 -3.99
CA ILE A 14 -10.51 -4.52 -2.59
C ILE A 14 -11.90 -5.12 -2.44
N PRO A 15 -12.04 -6.24 -1.72
CA PRO A 15 -13.27 -7.01 -1.74
C PRO A 15 -14.22 -6.70 -0.56
N SER A 16 -13.75 -5.96 0.44
CA SER A 16 -14.46 -5.66 1.69
C SER A 16 -14.48 -4.17 2.01
N GLY A 17 -15.48 -3.76 2.79
CA GLY A 17 -15.69 -2.37 3.22
C GLY A 17 -14.97 -2.01 4.52
N SER A 18 -13.94 -2.77 4.95
CA SER A 18 -13.23 -2.51 6.21
C SER A 18 -12.42 -1.21 6.19
N MET A 19 -12.16 -0.67 5.00
CA MET A 19 -11.40 0.55 4.76
C MET A 19 -12.28 1.64 4.12
N GLU A 20 -13.61 1.56 4.27
CA GLU A 20 -14.58 2.46 3.62
C GLU A 20 -14.27 3.96 3.80
N GLN A 21 -14.63 4.79 2.80
CA GLN A 21 -14.13 6.16 2.53
C GLN A 21 -12.68 6.26 2.07
N THR A 22 -11.76 5.46 2.62
CA THR A 22 -10.37 5.40 2.12
C THR A 22 -10.28 4.50 0.89
N LEU A 23 -10.73 3.26 1.02
CA LEU A 23 -10.84 2.25 -0.02
C LEU A 23 -12.25 1.68 -0.03
N HIS A 24 -12.95 1.81 -1.16
CA HIS A 24 -14.31 1.31 -1.29
C HIS A 24 -14.24 -0.15 -1.73
N GLY A 25 -14.82 -1.03 -0.92
CA GLY A 25 -14.96 -2.44 -1.24
C GLY A 25 -16.32 -2.95 -0.81
N CYS A 26 -16.87 -3.89 -1.58
CA CYS A 26 -18.11 -4.58 -1.24
C CYS A 26 -18.18 -5.96 -1.89
N THR A 27 -18.86 -6.88 -1.20
CA THR A 27 -19.10 -8.23 -1.70
C THR A 27 -20.03 -8.18 -2.92
N GLY A 28 -19.54 -8.63 -4.08
CA GLY A 28 -20.33 -8.73 -5.31
C GLY A 28 -20.46 -7.43 -6.13
N CYS A 29 -19.72 -6.38 -5.80
CA CYS A 29 -19.69 -5.12 -6.54
C CYS A 29 -18.33 -4.89 -7.24
N THR A 30 -18.19 -3.80 -8.01
CA THR A 30 -16.88 -3.34 -8.49
C THR A 30 -16.28 -2.37 -7.49
N GLY A 31 -15.50 -2.90 -6.53
CA GLY A 31 -14.69 -2.10 -5.61
C GLY A 31 -13.43 -1.52 -6.26
N ASP A 32 -12.60 -0.89 -5.42
CA ASP A 32 -11.34 -0.29 -5.84
C ASP A 32 -10.32 -1.32 -6.30
N ARG A 33 -9.44 -0.87 -7.19
CA ARG A 33 -8.18 -1.55 -7.49
C ARG A 33 -7.04 -0.69 -7.02
N VAL A 34 -6.20 -1.24 -6.16
CA VAL A 34 -5.05 -0.55 -5.56
C VAL A 34 -3.76 -1.12 -6.13
N LEU A 35 -2.87 -0.27 -6.60
CA LEU A 35 -1.49 -0.64 -6.88
C LEU A 35 -0.70 -0.64 -5.57
N VAL A 36 -0.05 -1.76 -5.31
CA VAL A 36 0.77 -1.99 -4.14
C VAL A 36 2.25 -1.91 -4.53
N ASN A 37 3.01 -1.09 -3.79
CA ASN A 37 4.43 -0.92 -3.96
C ASN A 37 5.19 -1.73 -2.91
N LYS A 38 6.11 -2.60 -3.36
CA LYS A 38 6.96 -3.41 -2.47
C LYS A 38 8.31 -2.76 -2.18
N VAL A 39 8.70 -1.75 -2.95
CA VAL A 39 10.04 -1.15 -2.91
C VAL A 39 10.36 -0.48 -1.57
N PRO A 40 9.45 0.27 -0.91
CA PRO A 40 9.73 0.88 0.39
C PRO A 40 10.15 -0.17 1.43
N TYR A 41 9.49 -1.32 1.45
CA TYR A 41 9.74 -2.38 2.45
C TYR A 41 10.91 -3.30 2.14
N TRP A 42 11.64 -3.08 1.03
CA TRP A 42 12.92 -3.78 0.80
C TRP A 42 14.08 -3.13 1.55
N PHE A 43 13.93 -1.88 1.95
CA PHE A 43 14.98 -1.06 2.56
C PHE A 43 14.53 -0.36 3.84
N GLY A 44 13.28 -0.56 4.26
CA GLY A 44 12.66 -0.02 5.46
C GLY A 44 11.56 -0.93 5.97
N GLU A 45 10.99 -0.58 7.11
CA GLU A 45 9.86 -1.30 7.72
C GLU A 45 8.56 -0.51 7.50
N PRO A 46 7.38 -1.15 7.55
CA PRO A 46 6.11 -0.44 7.53
C PRO A 46 6.00 0.55 8.70
N GLU A 47 5.53 1.77 8.40
CA GLU A 47 5.45 2.86 9.38
C GLU A 47 3.99 3.09 9.83
N PRO A 48 3.76 3.64 11.04
CA PRO A 48 2.42 4.07 11.45
C PRO A 48 1.79 5.00 10.40
N GLY A 49 0.52 4.76 10.09
CA GLY A 49 -0.20 5.47 9.04
C GLY A 49 -0.17 4.77 7.67
N ASP A 50 0.73 3.82 7.44
CA ASP A 50 0.79 3.09 6.16
C ASP A 50 -0.45 2.23 5.93
N ILE A 51 -0.96 2.22 4.70
CA ILE A 51 -1.95 1.23 4.27
C ILE A 51 -1.20 0.04 3.68
N VAL A 52 -1.37 -1.13 4.29
CA VAL A 52 -0.68 -2.36 3.88
C VAL A 52 -1.65 -3.40 3.38
N VAL A 53 -1.22 -4.11 2.33
CA VAL A 53 -1.82 -5.37 1.90
C VAL A 53 -0.96 -6.50 2.44
N PHE A 54 -1.57 -7.48 3.12
CA PHE A 54 -0.85 -8.57 3.77
C PHE A 54 -1.66 -9.87 3.72
N ARG A 55 -0.98 -11.00 3.91
CA ARG A 55 -1.64 -12.28 4.13
C ARG A 55 -2.03 -12.41 5.60
N GLY A 56 -3.30 -12.71 5.87
CA GLY A 56 -3.77 -12.89 7.24
C GLY A 56 -3.11 -14.08 7.93
N PRO A 57 -2.86 -14.02 9.26
CA PRO A 57 -2.47 -15.18 10.05
C PRO A 57 -3.51 -16.30 9.96
N ASP A 58 -3.10 -17.53 10.26
CA ASP A 58 -3.96 -18.71 10.27
C ASP A 58 -5.11 -18.65 11.31
N THR A 59 -5.01 -17.72 12.26
CA THR A 59 -6.03 -17.44 13.28
C THR A 59 -7.13 -16.50 12.78
N TRP A 60 -6.97 -15.84 11.63
CA TRP A 60 -7.91 -14.85 11.13
C TRP A 60 -8.91 -15.49 10.17
N SER A 61 -10.20 -15.23 10.38
CA SER A 61 -11.26 -15.67 9.46
C SER A 61 -11.24 -14.85 8.17
N PRO A 62 -11.36 -15.49 6.99
CA PRO A 62 -11.46 -14.77 5.71
C PRO A 62 -12.60 -13.75 5.68
N GLU A 63 -12.34 -12.57 5.11
CA GLU A 63 -13.39 -11.54 4.93
C GLU A 63 -14.31 -11.82 3.74
N ILE A 64 -13.84 -12.62 2.78
CA ILE A 64 -14.60 -13.04 1.60
C ILE A 64 -14.49 -14.55 1.38
N THR A 65 -15.48 -15.09 0.66
CA THR A 65 -15.41 -16.45 0.13
C THR A 65 -15.29 -16.39 -1.40
N VAL A 66 -14.22 -16.97 -1.93
CA VAL A 66 -13.85 -17.08 -3.34
C VAL A 66 -13.63 -18.55 -3.64
N SER A 67 -14.47 -19.13 -4.50
CA SER A 67 -14.27 -20.51 -4.94
C SER A 67 -12.94 -20.67 -5.69
N GLU A 68 -11.98 -21.36 -5.10
CA GLU A 68 -10.71 -21.65 -5.77
C GLU A 68 -10.86 -22.71 -6.85
N PRO A 69 -10.13 -22.62 -7.97
CA PRO A 69 -10.32 -23.52 -9.09
C PRO A 69 -9.74 -24.92 -8.80
N SER A 70 -10.49 -25.97 -9.10
CA SER A 70 -10.07 -27.37 -8.85
C SER A 70 -9.04 -27.93 -9.83
N ASN A 71 -8.69 -27.19 -10.89
CA ASN A 71 -7.74 -27.63 -11.91
C ASN A 71 -6.68 -26.57 -12.23
N TRP A 72 -5.51 -27.03 -12.66
CA TRP A 72 -4.33 -26.18 -12.88
C TRP A 72 -4.52 -25.15 -14.00
N PHE A 73 -5.34 -25.45 -15.02
CA PHE A 73 -5.56 -24.54 -16.15
C PHE A 73 -6.40 -23.33 -15.72
N SER A 74 -7.51 -23.55 -15.03
CA SER A 74 -8.30 -22.46 -14.45
C SER A 74 -7.55 -21.75 -13.33
N GLY A 75 -6.73 -22.47 -12.55
CA GLY A 75 -5.80 -21.88 -11.59
C GLY A 75 -4.81 -20.90 -12.24
N ALA A 76 -4.22 -21.28 -13.38
CA ALA A 76 -3.31 -20.41 -14.12
C ALA A 76 -4.01 -19.17 -14.71
N LEU A 77 -5.22 -19.32 -15.25
CA LEU A 77 -6.02 -18.19 -15.73
C LEU A 77 -6.41 -17.24 -14.60
N LEU A 78 -6.84 -17.76 -13.45
CA LEU A 78 -7.15 -16.96 -12.26
C LEU A 78 -5.90 -16.23 -11.76
N GLY A 79 -4.76 -16.92 -11.68
CA GLY A 79 -3.48 -16.33 -11.29
C GLY A 79 -3.06 -15.17 -12.19
N LEU A 80 -3.23 -15.31 -13.51
CA LEU A 80 -3.02 -14.21 -14.45
C LEU A 80 -3.99 -13.06 -14.19
N GLY A 81 -5.28 -13.37 -13.98
CA GLY A 81 -6.30 -12.39 -13.65
C GLY A 81 -5.97 -11.59 -12.39
N ARG A 82 -5.45 -12.26 -11.34
CA ARG A 82 -4.98 -11.63 -10.10
C ARG A 82 -3.76 -10.75 -10.35
N ALA A 83 -2.80 -11.23 -11.13
CA ALA A 83 -1.58 -10.49 -11.46
C ALA A 83 -1.88 -9.16 -12.18
N ILE A 84 -2.92 -9.12 -13.03
CA ILE A 84 -3.34 -7.91 -13.74
C ILE A 84 -4.50 -7.16 -13.04
N GLY A 85 -4.90 -7.59 -11.84
CA GLY A 85 -5.93 -6.95 -11.02
C GLY A 85 -7.37 -7.08 -11.53
N VAL A 86 -7.66 -7.99 -12.46
CA VAL A 86 -9.03 -8.21 -13.01
C VAL A 86 -9.78 -9.36 -12.33
N ALA A 87 -9.13 -10.08 -11.42
CA ALA A 87 -9.74 -11.12 -10.61
C ALA A 87 -9.73 -10.75 -9.12
N PRO A 88 -10.65 -11.31 -8.30
CA PRO A 88 -10.63 -11.12 -6.86
C PRO A 88 -9.32 -11.65 -6.23
N PRO A 89 -8.86 -11.06 -5.11
CA PRO A 89 -7.65 -11.47 -4.41
C PRO A 89 -7.80 -12.86 -3.78
N SER A 90 -6.79 -13.33 -3.03
CA SER A 90 -6.96 -14.50 -2.15
C SER A 90 -8.05 -14.23 -1.11
N GLU A 91 -8.68 -15.28 -0.59
CA GLU A 91 -9.51 -15.18 0.63
C GLU A 91 -8.69 -14.69 1.84
N ASP A 92 -7.39 -14.99 1.83
CA ASP A 92 -6.44 -14.67 2.90
C ASP A 92 -5.74 -13.31 2.75
N ASP A 93 -6.04 -12.52 1.71
CA ASP A 93 -5.41 -11.20 1.52
C ASP A 93 -6.26 -10.11 2.20
N TYR A 94 -5.63 -9.34 3.09
CA TYR A 94 -6.27 -8.25 3.84
C TYR A 94 -5.64 -6.91 3.49
N VAL A 95 -6.43 -5.83 3.62
CA VAL A 95 -5.93 -4.45 3.54
C VAL A 95 -6.35 -3.70 4.79
N LYS A 96 -5.38 -3.15 5.51
CA LYS A 96 -5.56 -2.41 6.77
C LYS A 96 -4.51 -1.31 6.91
N ARG A 97 -4.70 -0.40 7.86
CA ARG A 97 -3.71 0.63 8.22
C ARG A 97 -2.82 0.16 9.37
N VAL A 98 -1.53 0.41 9.29
CA VAL A 98 -0.57 0.20 10.37
C VAL A 98 -0.79 1.27 11.43
N ILE A 99 -1.02 0.83 12.66
CA ILE A 99 -1.30 1.70 13.80
C ILE A 99 -0.11 1.75 14.76
N ALA A 100 0.53 0.60 15.00
CA ALA A 100 1.71 0.51 15.85
C ALA A 100 2.69 -0.54 15.31
N THR A 101 3.97 -0.30 15.56
CA THR A 101 5.10 -1.13 15.11
C THR A 101 5.85 -1.71 16.31
N ALA A 102 6.86 -2.56 16.05
CA ALA A 102 7.63 -3.26 17.07
C ALA A 102 8.07 -2.35 18.23
N GLY A 103 7.86 -2.82 19.46
CA GLY A 103 8.25 -2.14 20.69
C GLY A 103 7.22 -1.14 21.23
N GLN A 104 6.29 -0.67 20.38
CA GLN A 104 5.22 0.23 20.81
C GLN A 104 4.13 -0.54 21.56
N THR A 105 3.47 0.14 22.50
CA THR A 105 2.29 -0.40 23.20
C THR A 105 1.04 0.31 22.73
N VAL A 106 0.09 -0.46 22.19
CA VAL A 106 -1.20 0.05 21.74
C VAL A 106 -2.29 -0.37 22.71
N GLU A 107 -3.19 0.55 23.04
CA GLU A 107 -4.31 0.29 23.93
C GLU A 107 -5.55 1.10 23.53
N CYS A 108 -6.71 0.60 23.94
CA CYS A 108 -7.95 1.35 23.86
C CYS A 108 -8.59 1.44 25.24
N CYS A 109 -9.03 2.61 25.70
CA CYS A 109 -8.98 3.93 25.06
C CYS A 109 -8.92 5.01 26.13
N ASP A 110 -8.60 6.25 25.74
CA ASP A 110 -8.76 7.40 26.62
C ASP A 110 -10.24 7.75 26.91
N ALA A 111 -10.46 8.79 27.70
CA ALA A 111 -11.80 9.24 28.10
C ALA A 111 -12.68 9.71 26.92
N GLU A 112 -12.07 10.07 25.78
CA GLU A 112 -12.76 10.43 24.55
C GLU A 112 -12.94 9.24 23.59
N GLY A 113 -12.39 8.08 23.96
CA GLY A 113 -12.45 6.86 23.17
C GLY A 113 -11.36 6.73 22.11
N ARG A 114 -10.31 7.56 22.15
CA ARG A 114 -9.23 7.48 21.17
C ARG A 114 -8.30 6.31 21.49
N VAL A 115 -7.79 5.68 20.44
CA VAL A 115 -6.73 4.67 20.56
C VAL A 115 -5.46 5.39 20.99
N LEU A 116 -4.73 4.77 21.91
CA LEU A 116 -3.47 5.26 22.43
C LEU A 116 -2.33 4.40 21.89
N VAL A 117 -1.21 5.04 21.55
CA VAL A 117 0.07 4.36 21.31
C VAL A 117 1.11 5.00 22.22
N ASP A 118 1.78 4.16 23.02
CA ASP A 118 2.75 4.57 24.05
C ASP A 118 2.17 5.61 25.03
N GLY A 119 0.86 5.52 25.28
CA GLY A 119 0.10 6.41 26.17
C GLY A 119 -0.40 7.71 25.52
N GLU A 120 -0.02 7.99 24.27
CA GLU A 120 -0.41 9.20 23.54
C GLU A 120 -1.57 8.91 22.57
N PRO A 121 -2.59 9.78 22.49
CA PRO A 121 -3.74 9.58 21.61
C PRO A 121 -3.38 9.79 20.14
N LEU A 122 -3.88 8.90 19.28
CA LEU A 122 -3.69 9.01 17.84
C LEU A 122 -4.50 10.17 17.22
N ASP A 123 -3.95 10.79 16.18
CA ASP A 123 -4.70 11.64 15.26
C ASP A 123 -5.17 10.82 14.04
N GLU A 124 -6.48 10.58 13.95
CA GLU A 124 -7.07 9.62 13.02
C GLU A 124 -8.13 10.25 12.10
N PRO A 125 -7.76 11.21 11.23
CA PRO A 125 -8.70 11.95 10.39
C PRO A 125 -9.39 11.07 9.32
N TYR A 126 -8.91 9.84 9.12
CA TYR A 126 -9.41 8.87 8.15
C TYR A 126 -10.54 7.97 8.70
N ILE A 127 -10.88 8.03 9.99
CA ILE A 127 -11.88 7.11 10.56
C ILE A 127 -13.24 7.32 9.90
N TYR A 128 -13.81 6.22 9.43
CA TYR A 128 -15.20 6.13 9.03
C TYR A 128 -15.97 5.23 10.01
N GLN A 129 -17.05 5.74 10.59
CA GLN A 129 -17.94 5.02 11.52
C GLN A 129 -17.20 4.18 12.59
N ASP A 130 -16.99 4.80 13.75
CA ASP A 130 -16.23 4.18 14.79
C ASP A 130 -17.00 3.07 15.58
N SER A 131 -16.30 2.12 16.18
CA SER A 131 -16.89 1.12 17.09
C SER A 131 -17.39 1.79 18.36
N PRO A 132 -18.52 1.36 18.97
CA PRO A 132 -19.01 1.98 20.20
C PRO A 132 -18.04 1.79 21.38
N LEU A 133 -17.97 2.79 22.27
CA LEU A 133 -17.40 2.64 23.62
C LEU A 133 -18.39 1.85 24.48
N GLY A 134 -17.92 0.78 25.12
CA GLY A 134 -18.80 -0.23 25.70
C GLY A 134 -19.63 -0.97 24.63
N GLY A 135 -19.29 -2.23 24.37
CA GLY A 135 -20.00 -3.02 23.35
C GLY A 135 -19.68 -4.51 23.36
N GLY A 136 -18.98 -4.99 24.39
CA GLY A 136 -18.46 -6.36 24.43
C GLY A 136 -17.61 -6.66 23.19
N SER A 137 -17.88 -7.77 22.51
CA SER A 137 -17.16 -8.20 21.30
C SER A 137 -17.30 -7.28 20.09
N LEU A 138 -18.22 -6.30 20.13
CA LEU A 138 -18.38 -5.27 19.10
C LEU A 138 -17.78 -3.91 19.51
N GLY A 139 -17.33 -3.80 20.76
CA GLY A 139 -16.77 -2.59 21.33
C GLY A 139 -15.40 -2.25 20.77
N ARG A 140 -14.96 -1.02 21.01
CA ARG A 140 -13.61 -0.55 20.66
C ARG A 140 -12.54 -1.06 21.63
N GLU A 141 -12.93 -1.40 22.86
CA GLU A 141 -12.05 -1.69 24.00
C GLU A 141 -11.25 -2.99 23.82
N PHE A 142 -9.95 -2.91 24.11
CA PHE A 142 -9.03 -4.04 24.21
C PHE A 142 -7.92 -3.71 25.21
N ASP A 143 -7.40 -4.73 25.87
CA ASP A 143 -6.30 -4.57 26.83
C ASP A 143 -5.00 -4.14 26.12
N PRO A 144 -4.06 -3.48 26.84
CA PRO A 144 -2.81 -3.04 26.25
C PRO A 144 -1.99 -4.17 25.62
N VAL A 145 -1.51 -3.96 24.40
CA VAL A 145 -0.66 -4.89 23.66
C VAL A 145 0.65 -4.22 23.29
N THR A 146 1.76 -4.75 23.81
CA THR A 146 3.09 -4.40 23.31
C THR A 146 3.37 -5.20 22.04
N VAL A 147 3.60 -4.50 20.92
CA VAL A 147 3.83 -5.11 19.62
C VAL A 147 5.19 -5.82 19.62
N PRO A 148 5.26 -7.14 19.39
CA PRO A 148 6.53 -7.86 19.35
C PRO A 148 7.42 -7.42 18.18
N GLU A 149 8.73 -7.68 18.29
CA GLU A 149 9.67 -7.47 17.19
C GLU A 149 9.22 -8.19 15.91
N GLY A 150 9.38 -7.52 14.76
CA GLY A 150 8.99 -8.06 13.45
C GLY A 150 7.48 -8.19 13.25
N ARG A 151 6.65 -7.54 14.08
CA ARG A 151 5.19 -7.56 13.98
C ARG A 151 4.59 -6.16 13.93
N LEU A 152 3.33 -6.11 13.49
CA LEU A 152 2.54 -4.90 13.31
C LEU A 152 1.18 -5.06 13.98
N TRP A 153 0.68 -3.97 14.55
CA TRP A 153 -0.73 -3.83 14.92
C TRP A 153 -1.45 -3.05 13.82
N VAL A 154 -2.52 -3.63 13.26
CA VAL A 154 -3.22 -3.07 12.09
C VAL A 154 -4.70 -2.93 12.35
N MET A 155 -5.30 -1.84 11.88
CA MET A 155 -6.73 -1.55 12.06
C MET A 155 -7.36 -1.07 10.75
N GLY A 156 -8.66 -1.35 10.60
CA GLY A 156 -9.43 -0.83 9.46
C GLY A 156 -9.90 0.60 9.72
N ASP A 157 -9.96 1.41 8.67
CA ASP A 157 -10.48 2.78 8.75
C ASP A 157 -11.99 2.78 9.03
N HIS A 158 -12.71 1.72 8.59
CA HIS A 158 -14.09 1.47 8.95
C HIS A 158 -14.19 0.63 10.23
N ARG A 159 -13.92 1.25 11.38
CA ARG A 159 -13.68 0.55 12.66
C ARG A 159 -14.81 -0.38 13.08
N SER A 160 -16.06 0.04 12.90
CA SER A 160 -17.24 -0.75 13.29
C SER A 160 -17.47 -2.00 12.42
N ALA A 161 -16.94 -2.01 11.19
CA ALA A 161 -17.10 -3.09 10.21
C ALA A 161 -15.78 -3.79 9.84
N SER A 162 -14.76 -3.67 10.68
CA SER A 162 -13.43 -4.23 10.44
C SER A 162 -13.12 -5.38 11.42
N SER A 163 -12.74 -6.53 10.86
CA SER A 163 -12.23 -7.68 11.62
C SER A 163 -10.70 -7.65 11.65
N ASP A 164 -10.15 -6.66 12.36
CA ASP A 164 -8.72 -6.35 12.43
C ASP A 164 -8.07 -6.82 13.75
N SER A 165 -6.85 -6.35 14.07
CA SER A 165 -6.08 -6.77 15.24
C SER A 165 -6.88 -6.77 16.55
N ARG A 166 -7.79 -5.80 16.73
CA ARG A 166 -8.64 -5.70 17.92
C ARG A 166 -9.52 -6.93 18.14
N ARG A 167 -9.98 -7.56 17.06
CA ARG A 167 -10.85 -8.75 17.12
C ARG A 167 -10.09 -10.04 17.41
N HIS A 168 -8.77 -10.00 17.30
CA HIS A 168 -7.89 -11.15 17.41
C HIS A 168 -6.91 -11.05 18.58
N VAL A 169 -7.11 -10.09 19.50
CA VAL A 169 -6.20 -9.83 20.63
C VAL A 169 -5.97 -11.05 21.53
N THR A 170 -6.91 -12.00 21.56
CA THR A 170 -6.85 -13.23 22.36
C THR A 170 -6.28 -14.43 21.60
N ASP A 171 -5.90 -14.25 20.33
CA ASP A 171 -5.25 -15.30 19.55
C ASP A 171 -3.79 -15.52 20.00
N GLN A 172 -3.14 -16.54 19.45
CA GLN A 172 -1.76 -16.90 19.80
C GLN A 172 -0.71 -15.85 19.41
N TYR A 173 -1.11 -14.81 18.67
CA TYR A 173 -0.28 -13.73 18.17
C TYR A 173 -0.66 -12.37 18.77
N SER A 174 -1.57 -12.35 19.74
CA SER A 174 -2.12 -11.13 20.33
C SER A 174 -2.68 -10.17 19.29
N GLY A 175 -3.29 -10.69 18.22
CA GLY A 175 -3.88 -9.90 17.13
C GLY A 175 -2.88 -9.21 16.21
N THR A 176 -1.57 -9.44 16.37
CA THR A 176 -0.55 -8.81 15.53
C THR A 176 -0.24 -9.64 14.28
N ILE A 177 0.24 -8.99 13.22
CA ILE A 177 0.62 -9.64 11.96
C ILE A 177 2.14 -9.52 11.73
N ALA A 178 2.76 -10.50 11.09
CA ALA A 178 4.20 -10.45 10.84
C ALA A 178 4.53 -9.46 9.72
N VAL A 179 5.63 -8.72 9.84
CA VAL A 179 6.13 -7.85 8.76
C VAL A 179 6.39 -8.66 7.49
N ASP A 180 6.84 -9.91 7.62
CA ASP A 180 7.08 -10.81 6.49
C ASP A 180 5.81 -11.23 5.72
N ASP A 181 4.63 -11.13 6.35
CA ASP A 181 3.34 -11.39 5.69
C ASP A 181 2.84 -10.18 4.88
N VAL A 182 3.51 -9.02 5.01
CA VAL A 182 3.18 -7.82 4.25
C VAL A 182 3.56 -7.99 2.79
N ILE A 183 2.54 -7.94 1.93
CA ILE A 183 2.70 -8.04 0.48
C ILE A 183 3.20 -6.71 -0.08
N GLY A 184 2.78 -5.56 0.49
CA GLY A 184 3.36 -4.25 0.22
C GLY A 184 2.47 -3.07 0.66
N LYS A 185 2.93 -1.84 0.39
CA LYS A 185 2.23 -0.59 0.70
C LYS A 185 1.24 -0.22 -0.39
N GLY A 186 -0.03 0.01 -0.05
CA GLY A 186 -1.01 0.60 -0.95
C GLY A 186 -0.58 2.01 -1.32
N ALA A 187 -0.38 2.28 -2.62
CA ALA A 187 0.15 3.57 -3.08
C ALA A 187 -0.84 4.38 -3.91
N LEU A 188 -1.69 3.71 -4.70
CA LEU A 188 -2.50 4.38 -5.71
C LEU A 188 -3.77 3.58 -6.01
N ILE A 189 -4.93 4.23 -5.96
CA ILE A 189 -6.16 3.71 -6.55
C ILE A 189 -6.08 3.90 -8.07
N VAL A 190 -6.18 2.82 -8.83
CA VAL A 190 -6.11 2.84 -10.30
C VAL A 190 -7.44 2.58 -10.98
N TRP A 191 -8.43 2.09 -10.23
CA TRP A 191 -9.79 1.89 -10.70
C TRP A 191 -10.75 2.03 -9.51
N PRO A 192 -11.96 2.60 -9.71
CA PRO A 192 -12.47 3.17 -10.97
C PRO A 192 -11.76 4.49 -11.33
N LEU A 193 -11.79 4.89 -12.61
CA LEU A 193 -10.96 6.01 -13.12
C LEU A 193 -11.34 7.37 -12.51
N ASP A 194 -12.58 7.52 -12.04
CA ASP A 194 -13.09 8.68 -11.32
C ASP A 194 -12.56 8.76 -9.87
N ARG A 195 -11.98 7.68 -9.35
CA ARG A 195 -11.34 7.60 -8.04
C ARG A 195 -9.81 7.42 -8.12
N PHE A 196 -9.22 7.71 -9.27
CA PHE A 196 -7.77 7.66 -9.42
C PHE A 196 -7.10 8.66 -8.47
N THR A 197 -6.48 8.17 -7.40
CA THR A 197 -5.85 9.01 -6.37
C THR A 197 -4.70 8.28 -5.69
N LEU A 198 -3.70 9.05 -5.25
CA LEU A 198 -2.67 8.55 -4.34
C LEU A 198 -3.31 8.28 -2.98
N LEU A 199 -2.88 7.19 -2.36
CA LEU A 199 -3.26 6.85 -1.00
C LEU A 199 -2.35 7.58 -0.03
N ASP A 200 -2.96 8.20 0.99
CA ASP A 200 -2.24 8.97 1.99
C ASP A 200 -1.73 8.09 3.14
N SER A 201 -0.63 8.50 3.75
CA SER A 201 -0.04 7.90 4.94
C SER A 201 0.25 9.04 5.92
N PRO A 202 -0.80 9.57 6.58
CA PRO A 202 -0.65 10.70 7.50
C PRO A 202 0.20 10.28 8.71
N ASP A 203 0.90 11.23 9.32
CA ASP A 203 1.50 11.04 10.64
C ASP A 203 0.38 10.98 11.68
N ILE A 204 0.07 9.78 12.13
CA ILE A 204 -1.02 9.52 13.09
C ILE A 204 -0.54 9.59 14.55
N GLN A 205 0.78 9.64 14.77
CA GLN A 205 1.42 9.59 16.09
C GLN A 205 2.16 10.90 16.46
N GLY A 206 2.21 11.89 15.56
CA GLY A 206 2.89 13.17 15.80
C GLY A 206 4.41 13.04 15.90
N THR A 207 4.99 12.05 15.21
CA THR A 207 6.44 11.77 15.23
C THR A 207 7.28 12.75 14.43
N ASP A 208 6.68 13.60 13.59
CA ASP A 208 7.38 14.62 12.81
C ASP A 208 8.12 15.68 13.66
N ASP A 209 7.85 15.77 14.97
CA ASP A 209 8.58 16.63 15.91
C ASP A 209 9.77 15.93 16.62
N GLN A 210 9.97 14.62 16.45
CA GLN A 210 11.00 13.82 17.16
C GLN A 210 11.98 13.13 16.18
N GLY A 211 12.61 13.91 15.31
CA GLY A 211 13.97 13.72 14.80
C GLY A 211 14.45 12.30 14.41
N MET A 212 14.17 11.88 13.18
CA MET A 212 15.03 10.98 12.41
C MET A 212 15.76 11.76 11.31
N PRO A 213 17.10 11.70 11.21
CA PRO A 213 17.82 12.35 10.13
C PRO A 213 17.76 11.50 8.85
N GLY A 214 16.96 11.91 7.87
CA GLY A 214 17.28 11.63 6.47
C GLY A 214 16.17 11.08 5.58
N ALA A 215 15.16 11.89 5.28
CA ALA A 215 14.66 11.98 3.90
C ALA A 215 15.00 13.38 3.40
N ALA A 216 15.90 13.48 2.43
CA ALA A 216 16.29 14.74 1.84
C ALA A 216 15.04 15.46 1.31
N ALA A 217 14.67 16.58 1.94
CA ALA A 217 13.72 17.52 1.38
C ALA A 217 14.16 17.87 -0.06
N PRO A 218 13.23 17.98 -1.03
CA PRO A 218 13.59 18.42 -2.36
C PRO A 218 14.16 19.83 -2.26
N MET A 219 15.40 20.02 -2.74
CA MET A 219 16.00 21.34 -2.80
C MET A 219 15.08 22.30 -3.55
N PRO A 220 14.92 23.56 -3.09
CA PRO A 220 14.14 24.53 -3.83
C PRO A 220 14.86 24.80 -5.15
N LEU A 221 14.14 24.68 -6.26
CA LEU A 221 14.56 25.20 -7.55
C LEU A 221 14.83 26.70 -7.37
N VAL A 222 16.10 27.09 -7.29
CA VAL A 222 16.52 28.48 -7.39
C VAL A 222 16.09 28.97 -8.77
N GLN A 223 15.00 29.72 -8.80
CA GLN A 223 14.66 30.59 -9.92
C GLN A 223 15.71 31.69 -9.98
N GLY A 224 16.54 31.65 -11.03
CA GLY A 224 17.31 32.82 -11.46
C GLY A 224 18.78 32.56 -11.74
N ALA A 225 19.08 32.12 -12.97
CA ALA A 225 20.27 32.56 -13.69
C ALA A 225 20.08 32.24 -15.18
N ALA A 226 19.77 33.27 -15.97
CA ALA A 226 19.87 33.22 -17.42
C ALA A 226 21.36 33.08 -17.79
N ALA A 227 21.78 31.88 -18.17
CA ALA A 227 23.08 31.67 -18.79
C ALA A 227 22.94 31.75 -20.31
N VAL A 228 23.52 32.82 -20.86
CA VAL A 228 23.62 33.15 -22.28
C VAL A 228 24.32 32.03 -23.05
N ALA A 229 23.62 31.35 -23.95
CA ALA A 229 24.24 30.48 -24.93
C ALA A 229 24.72 31.32 -26.13
N ALA A 230 26.03 31.51 -26.26
CA ALA A 230 26.64 32.10 -27.44
C ALA A 230 26.76 31.05 -28.57
N PRO A 231 26.55 31.42 -29.85
CA PRO A 231 26.67 30.50 -30.97
C PRO A 231 28.11 30.49 -31.49
N TYR A 232 28.71 29.31 -31.60
CA TYR A 232 29.91 29.11 -32.42
C TYR A 232 29.51 28.42 -33.71
N VAL A 233 29.37 29.23 -34.77
CA VAL A 233 29.32 28.80 -36.18
C VAL A 233 30.69 29.05 -36.79
N LEU A 234 31.35 27.99 -37.27
CA LEU A 234 32.47 27.94 -38.23
C LEU A 234 32.62 26.42 -38.54
N GLY A 235 32.63 25.86 -39.75
CA GLY A 235 32.60 26.30 -41.14
C GLY A 235 32.78 25.03 -42.01
N LEU A 236 32.19 25.00 -43.20
CA LEU A 236 32.08 23.87 -44.14
C LEU A 236 33.41 23.42 -44.79
N THR A 237 33.53 22.13 -45.12
CA THR A 237 34.09 21.50 -46.37
C THR A 237 34.04 19.97 -46.15
N GLY A 238 33.63 19.06 -47.05
CA GLY A 238 33.42 19.03 -48.49
C GLY A 238 34.19 17.83 -49.05
N ALA A 239 33.55 16.69 -49.31
CA ALA A 239 33.95 15.68 -50.32
C ALA A 239 32.98 14.48 -50.33
N VAL A 240 32.15 14.38 -51.37
CA VAL A 240 31.41 13.16 -51.75
C VAL A 240 32.22 12.46 -52.85
N PRO A 241 32.61 11.18 -52.71
CA PRO A 241 33.21 10.46 -53.83
C PRO A 241 32.11 9.97 -54.77
N LEU A 242 31.99 10.67 -55.91
CA LEU A 242 31.36 10.17 -57.12
C LEU A 242 32.15 8.95 -57.62
N THR A 243 31.60 7.74 -57.51
CA THR A 243 31.97 6.66 -58.41
C THR A 243 30.76 5.90 -58.93
N ALA A 244 30.72 5.82 -60.26
CA ALA A 244 30.11 4.77 -61.07
C ALA A 244 28.58 4.74 -61.24
N TRP A 245 28.11 5.77 -61.94
CA TRP A 245 27.20 5.57 -63.08
C TRP A 245 27.82 4.55 -64.06
N ARG A 246 27.29 3.31 -64.12
CA ARG A 246 27.14 2.49 -65.35
C ARG A 246 26.53 1.10 -65.10
N ARG A 247 25.21 1.02 -65.23
CA ARG A 247 24.49 -0.08 -65.92
C ARG A 247 23.07 0.44 -66.22
N ARG A 248 22.88 1.19 -67.31
CA ARG A 248 22.28 0.71 -68.58
C ARG A 248 21.12 -0.26 -68.30
N ARG A 249 19.84 0.16 -68.32
CA ARG A 249 19.03 0.46 -69.53
C ARG A 249 19.41 -0.43 -70.72
N ARG A 250 18.75 -1.58 -70.81
CA ARG A 250 18.22 -2.26 -72.01
C ARG A 250 16.94 -2.95 -71.52
N SER A 251 15.78 -2.38 -71.85
CA SER A 251 14.91 -2.80 -72.97
C SER A 251 13.91 -3.82 -72.48
#